data_AF-A0A8H3E8L1-F1
#
_entry.id   AF-A0A8H3E8L1-F1
#
_cell.length_a   1.000
_cell.length_b   1.000
_cell.length_c   1.000
_cell.angle_alpha   90.00
_cell.angle_beta   90.00
_cell.angle_gamma   90.00
#
_symmetry.space_group_name_H-M   'P 1'
#
loop_
_entity.id
_entity.type
_entity.pdbx_description
1 polymer ?
#
loop_
_entity_poly.entity_id
_entity_poly.type
_entity_poly.pdbx_seq_one_letter_code
_entity_poly.pdbx_strand_id
1 'polypeptide(L)'
;MSWLKRSLLGLLASLGIFVALFFGEVSRAETENQAAAQAFFERAHHDTQGHTNNWAVLVCASRYWFNYRHMANALGMYRTVKRLGIPDSNIILMLADDAACNTRNKFPGSVYANPGRQMDLYGDNIEVDYRGYEVTVENFIRLLTGRVEPSLPRSKRLLTDDRSNIFVYMTGHGGNEFLKFQDNEEISAFDIADAFEQMWQKKRYNEIFFMIDTCQANTMYSKFYSPNILATGSSELGENSYSHENDHDIGVAVIDSYTHYVLQYLEQINKTSKATMADLFANYDPIRIKSHAGVRSDLFNRPLSAAKVTDFFGGVAQVEVLDESMPSLPRKQEHPLSVVPPQNHPHDHDSLSRDSLSQARSIPASHPSSPSQIKWHSGNTPPSKDSIGGAGHDGIWAATAVVGALVVWSRLRT
;
A
#
# COMPACT_ATOMS: atom_id res chain seq x y z
N MET A 1 -18.02 72.91 39.51
CA MET A 1 -17.77 71.46 39.66
C MET A 1 -18.83 70.53 39.03
N SER A 2 -20.03 70.99 38.64
CA SER A 2 -21.07 70.08 38.09
C SER A 2 -20.94 69.78 36.58
N TRP A 3 -20.34 70.68 35.80
CA TRP A 3 -20.23 70.53 34.33
C TRP A 3 -19.17 69.49 33.92
N LEU A 4 -18.00 69.48 34.57
CA LEU A 4 -16.97 68.45 34.35
C LEU A 4 -17.47 67.04 34.70
N LYS A 5 -18.26 66.88 35.77
CA LYS A 5 -18.80 65.56 36.15
C LYS A 5 -19.82 65.05 35.13
N ARG A 6 -20.66 65.93 34.57
CA ARG A 6 -21.64 65.55 33.52
C ARG A 6 -20.96 65.22 32.18
N SER A 7 -19.92 65.97 31.82
CA SER A 7 -19.12 65.72 30.61
C SER A 7 -18.34 64.39 30.70
N LEU A 8 -17.75 64.10 31.86
CA LEU A 8 -17.04 62.83 32.10
C LEU A 8 -17.98 61.61 32.08
N LEU A 9 -19.18 61.73 32.67
CA LEU A 9 -20.19 60.66 32.59
C LEU A 9 -20.68 60.42 31.15
N GLY A 10 -20.85 61.49 30.36
CA GLY A 10 -21.21 61.36 28.94
C GLY A 10 -20.14 60.64 28.12
N LEU A 11 -18.86 60.98 28.35
CA LEU A 11 -17.72 60.34 27.70
C LEU A 11 -17.57 58.85 28.06
N LEU A 12 -17.75 58.50 29.33
CA LEU A 12 -17.72 57.12 29.79
C LEU A 12 -18.89 56.29 29.25
N ALA A 13 -20.08 56.89 29.15
CA ALA A 13 -21.25 56.24 28.54
C ALA A 13 -21.03 56.01 27.03
N SER A 14 -20.50 56.99 26.31
CA SER A 14 -20.19 56.84 24.88
C SER A 14 -19.11 55.78 24.62
N LEU A 15 -18.08 55.71 25.49
CA LEU A 15 -17.04 54.70 25.39
C LEU A 15 -17.59 53.30 25.66
N GLY A 16 -18.47 53.16 26.67
CA GLY A 16 -19.13 51.88 26.97
C GLY A 16 -20.00 51.37 25.82
N ILE A 17 -20.74 52.26 25.16
CA ILE A 17 -21.55 51.91 23.97
C ILE A 17 -20.66 51.50 22.80
N PHE A 18 -19.56 52.22 22.56
CA PHE A 18 -18.64 51.92 21.47
C PHE A 18 -17.94 50.57 21.66
N VAL A 19 -17.52 50.28 22.90
CA VAL A 19 -16.91 48.99 23.26
C VAL A 19 -17.92 47.85 23.09
N ALA A 20 -19.17 48.03 23.52
CA ALA A 20 -20.22 47.01 23.36
C ALA A 20 -20.54 46.73 21.88
N LEU A 21 -20.58 47.77 21.04
CA LEU A 21 -20.78 47.62 19.59
C LEU A 21 -19.60 46.92 18.93
N PHE A 22 -18.36 47.28 19.29
CA PHE A 22 -17.15 46.65 18.74
C PHE A 22 -17.06 45.16 19.09
N PHE A 23 -17.30 44.79 20.36
CA PHE A 23 -17.33 43.38 20.77
C PHE A 23 -18.50 42.61 20.14
N GLY A 24 -19.64 43.27 19.92
CA GLY A 24 -20.78 42.69 19.19
C GLY A 24 -20.44 42.38 17.73
N GLU A 25 -19.77 43.29 17.03
CA GLU A 25 -19.35 43.09 15.64
C GLU A 25 -18.26 42.01 15.50
N VAL A 26 -17.28 41.98 16.41
CA VAL A 26 -16.23 40.93 16.42
C VAL A 26 -16.84 39.55 16.66
N SER A 27 -17.75 39.42 17.63
CA SER A 27 -18.42 38.15 17.93
C SER A 27 -19.28 37.68 16.75
N ARG A 28 -19.95 38.61 16.05
CA ARG A 28 -20.75 38.30 14.85
C ARG A 28 -19.87 37.86 13.68
N ALA A 29 -18.72 38.50 13.46
CA ALA A 29 -17.77 38.12 12.44
C ALA A 29 -17.17 36.72 12.70
N GLU A 30 -16.87 36.38 13.96
CA GLU A 30 -16.41 35.04 14.33
C GLU A 30 -17.47 33.96 14.08
N THR A 31 -18.75 34.23 14.38
CA THR A 31 -19.85 33.28 14.12
C THR A 31 -20.15 33.13 12.64
N GLU A 32 -20.12 34.22 11.86
CA GLU A 32 -20.27 34.17 10.40
C GLU A 32 -19.12 33.39 9.75
N ASN A 33 -17.88 33.56 10.22
CA ASN A 33 -16.72 32.80 9.73
C ASN A 33 -16.78 31.32 10.12
N GLN A 34 -17.24 30.99 11.33
CA GLN A 34 -17.45 29.59 11.74
C GLN A 34 -18.58 28.92 10.96
N ALA A 35 -19.70 29.62 10.74
CA ALA A 35 -20.81 29.12 9.92
C ALA A 35 -20.39 28.95 8.46
N ALA A 36 -19.58 29.85 7.92
CA ALA A 36 -19.02 29.73 6.57
C ALA A 36 -18.03 28.57 6.46
N ALA A 37 -17.17 28.35 7.48
CA ALA A 37 -16.27 27.21 7.53
C ALA A 37 -17.05 25.88 7.64
N GLN A 38 -18.08 25.84 8.49
CA GLN A 38 -18.91 24.66 8.66
C GLN A 38 -19.74 24.36 7.41
N ALA A 39 -20.31 25.37 6.77
CA ALA A 39 -20.97 25.24 5.47
C ALA A 39 -19.99 24.87 4.35
N PHE A 40 -18.72 25.29 4.42
CA PHE A 40 -17.67 24.88 3.49
C PHE A 40 -17.36 23.39 3.65
N PHE A 41 -17.18 22.89 4.89
CA PHE A 41 -16.98 21.47 5.14
C PHE A 41 -18.22 20.64 4.78
N GLU A 42 -19.43 21.11 5.04
CA GLU A 42 -20.68 20.44 4.66
C GLU A 42 -20.89 20.40 3.14
N ARG A 43 -20.50 21.45 2.41
CA ARG A 43 -20.57 21.48 0.94
C ARG A 43 -19.52 20.55 0.31
N ALA A 44 -18.31 20.50 0.87
CA ALA A 44 -17.30 19.51 0.51
C ALA A 44 -17.76 18.07 0.84
N HIS A 45 -18.57 17.87 1.88
CA HIS A 45 -19.19 16.58 2.19
C HIS A 45 -20.30 16.17 1.20
N HIS A 46 -20.95 17.13 0.53
CA HIS A 46 -22.07 16.87 -0.37
C HIS A 46 -21.69 16.73 -1.86
N ASP A 47 -20.58 17.31 -2.30
CA ASP A 47 -20.16 17.35 -3.72
C ASP A 47 -19.19 16.23 -4.15
N THR A 48 -18.74 15.35 -3.25
CA THR A 48 -17.91 14.19 -3.62
C THR A 48 -18.51 12.88 -3.13
N GLN A 49 -19.36 12.25 -3.94
CA GLN A 49 -19.65 10.80 -3.84
C GLN A 49 -18.46 9.91 -4.26
N GLY A 50 -17.23 10.43 -4.22
CA GLY A 50 -16.01 9.75 -4.65
C GLY A 50 -14.99 9.67 -3.51
N HIS A 51 -14.15 8.64 -3.54
CA HIS A 51 -13.01 8.47 -2.63
C HIS A 51 -11.98 9.60 -2.82
N THR A 52 -11.24 9.94 -1.76
CA THR A 52 -10.28 11.06 -1.77
C THR A 52 -8.87 10.63 -2.11
N ASN A 53 -8.55 9.35 -1.94
CA ASN A 53 -7.23 8.78 -2.22
C ASN A 53 -7.32 7.28 -2.48
N ASN A 54 -6.29 6.76 -3.15
CA ASN A 54 -6.09 5.33 -3.37
C ASN A 54 -4.83 4.85 -2.67
N TRP A 55 -4.91 3.66 -2.07
CA TRP A 55 -3.80 2.93 -1.48
C TRP A 55 -3.61 1.58 -2.16
N ALA A 56 -2.38 1.09 -2.17
CA ALA A 56 -2.07 -0.27 -2.59
C ALA A 56 -1.31 -1.02 -1.49
N VAL A 57 -1.67 -2.27 -1.24
CA VAL A 57 -0.94 -3.19 -0.38
C VAL A 57 -0.58 -4.41 -1.22
N LEU A 58 0.71 -4.58 -1.52
CA LEU A 58 1.21 -5.55 -2.49
C LEU A 58 2.12 -6.54 -1.77
N VAL A 59 1.75 -7.83 -1.76
CA VAL A 59 2.40 -8.86 -0.96
C VAL A 59 2.89 -10.01 -1.83
N CYS A 60 4.21 -10.16 -1.92
CA CYS A 60 4.84 -11.42 -2.32
C CYS A 60 5.14 -12.22 -1.05
N ALA A 61 4.34 -13.26 -0.80
CA ALA A 61 4.43 -14.07 0.42
C ALA A 61 5.45 -15.22 0.33
N SER A 62 5.87 -15.57 -0.89
CA SER A 62 6.79 -16.69 -1.15
C SER A 62 8.26 -16.26 -1.12
N ARG A 63 9.12 -17.22 -0.75
CA ARG A 63 10.57 -17.09 -0.74
C ARG A 63 11.26 -18.16 -1.60
N TYR A 64 12.58 -18.05 -1.76
CA TYR A 64 13.46 -18.92 -2.54
C TYR A 64 13.46 -18.67 -4.05
N TRP A 65 14.59 -18.99 -4.69
CA TRP A 65 14.85 -18.73 -6.11
C TRP A 65 13.79 -19.32 -7.05
N PHE A 66 13.30 -20.54 -6.78
CA PHE A 66 12.29 -21.18 -7.62
C PHE A 66 10.92 -20.48 -7.58
N ASN A 67 10.74 -19.53 -6.68
CA ASN A 67 9.55 -18.69 -6.53
C ASN A 67 9.73 -17.26 -7.03
N TYR A 68 10.80 -17.00 -7.80
CA TYR A 68 11.12 -15.72 -8.43
C TYR A 68 9.88 -15.00 -8.99
N ARG A 69 9.01 -15.74 -9.69
CA ARG A 69 7.77 -15.22 -10.32
C ARG A 69 6.84 -14.46 -9.37
N HIS A 70 6.70 -14.85 -8.11
CA HIS A 70 5.81 -14.17 -7.17
C HIS A 70 6.32 -12.76 -6.84
N MET A 71 7.65 -12.58 -6.80
CA MET A 71 8.23 -11.25 -6.61
C MET A 71 8.04 -10.40 -7.87
N ALA A 72 8.24 -10.98 -9.05
CA ALA A 72 7.98 -10.30 -10.32
C ALA A 72 6.51 -9.89 -10.48
N ASN A 73 5.57 -10.73 -10.07
CA ASN A 73 4.14 -10.43 -10.01
C ASN A 73 3.85 -9.16 -9.16
N ALA A 74 4.34 -9.15 -7.91
CA ALA A 74 4.13 -8.03 -7.00
C ALA A 74 4.77 -6.73 -7.52
N LEU A 75 5.99 -6.81 -8.07
CA LEU A 75 6.66 -5.67 -8.70
C LEU A 75 5.95 -5.18 -9.97
N GLY A 76 5.36 -6.09 -10.75
CA GLY A 76 4.52 -5.74 -11.91
C GLY A 76 3.28 -4.94 -11.50
N MET A 77 2.61 -5.35 -10.41
CA MET A 77 1.50 -4.60 -9.83
C MET A 77 1.97 -3.24 -9.27
N TYR A 78 3.10 -3.20 -8.57
CA TYR A 78 3.72 -1.99 -8.05
C TYR A 78 3.97 -0.96 -9.16
N ARG A 79 4.61 -1.39 -10.24
CA ARG A 79 4.81 -0.54 -11.42
C ARG A 79 3.48 -0.03 -11.99
N THR A 80 2.46 -0.88 -12.04
CA THR A 80 1.15 -0.52 -12.59
C THR A 80 0.49 0.59 -11.79
N VAL A 81 0.40 0.45 -10.46
CA VAL A 81 -0.21 1.48 -9.61
C VAL A 81 0.58 2.78 -9.63
N LYS A 82 1.92 2.73 -9.68
CA LYS A 82 2.77 3.93 -9.84
C LYS A 82 2.56 4.62 -11.17
N ARG A 83 2.55 3.86 -12.27
CA ARG A 83 2.30 4.38 -13.62
C ARG A 83 0.94 5.07 -13.70
N LEU A 84 -0.06 4.52 -13.01
CA LEU A 84 -1.41 5.06 -12.92
C LEU A 84 -1.57 6.18 -11.86
N GLY A 85 -0.51 6.47 -11.10
CA GLY A 85 -0.37 7.70 -10.33
C GLY A 85 -0.55 7.57 -8.82
N ILE A 86 -0.64 6.36 -8.27
CA ILE A 86 -0.58 6.19 -6.81
C ILE A 86 0.86 6.49 -6.35
N PRO A 87 1.08 7.45 -5.44
CA PRO A 87 2.41 7.79 -4.95
C PRO A 87 2.95 6.70 -4.02
N ASP A 88 4.28 6.59 -3.89
CA ASP A 88 4.93 5.61 -3.01
C ASP A 88 4.48 5.71 -1.55
N SER A 89 4.18 6.93 -1.08
CA SER A 89 3.63 7.15 0.27
C SER A 89 2.29 6.46 0.53
N ASN A 90 1.64 5.95 -0.52
CA ASN A 90 0.36 5.25 -0.49
C ASN A 90 0.48 3.79 -1.00
N ILE A 91 1.68 3.29 -1.24
CA ILE A 91 1.92 1.90 -1.65
C ILE A 91 2.71 1.23 -0.54
N ILE A 92 2.18 0.13 0.00
CA ILE A 92 2.89 -0.75 0.91
C ILE A 92 3.35 -1.98 0.14
N LEU A 93 4.65 -2.15 -0.04
CA LEU A 93 5.24 -3.30 -0.73
C LEU A 93 5.93 -4.24 0.26
N MET A 94 5.48 -5.51 0.28
CA MET A 94 6.02 -6.57 1.11
C MET A 94 6.64 -7.65 0.21
N LEU A 95 7.97 -7.82 0.27
CA LEU A 95 8.70 -8.84 -0.49
C LEU A 95 9.37 -9.84 0.47
N ALA A 96 8.86 -11.07 0.50
CA ALA A 96 9.35 -12.12 1.38
C ALA A 96 10.78 -12.59 1.07
N ASP A 97 11.28 -12.32 -0.14
CA ASP A 97 12.66 -12.60 -0.58
C ASP A 97 13.12 -11.51 -1.56
N ASP A 98 14.42 -11.47 -1.84
CA ASP A 98 15.02 -10.52 -2.77
C ASP A 98 15.78 -11.29 -3.87
N ALA A 99 15.08 -11.55 -4.99
CA ALA A 99 15.69 -12.22 -6.12
C ALA A 99 16.67 -11.30 -6.89
N ALA A 100 16.56 -9.98 -6.76
CA ALA A 100 17.50 -9.03 -7.38
C ALA A 100 18.90 -9.17 -6.76
N CYS A 101 18.97 -9.43 -5.45
CA CYS A 101 20.22 -9.63 -4.71
C CYS A 101 20.65 -11.11 -4.60
N ASN A 102 19.93 -12.06 -5.22
CA ASN A 102 20.25 -13.48 -5.12
C ASN A 102 21.49 -13.85 -5.94
N THR A 103 22.40 -14.66 -5.39
CA THR A 103 23.62 -15.09 -6.10
C THR A 103 23.36 -15.96 -7.33
N ARG A 104 22.15 -16.51 -7.48
CA ARG A 104 21.72 -17.23 -8.70
C ARG A 104 21.27 -16.29 -9.80
N ASN A 105 20.98 -15.03 -9.49
CA ASN A 105 20.55 -14.07 -10.48
C ASN A 105 21.72 -13.67 -11.38
N LYS A 106 21.64 -14.07 -12.65
CA LYS A 106 22.62 -13.70 -13.68
C LYS A 106 22.64 -12.19 -13.96
N PHE A 107 21.59 -11.47 -13.56
CA PHE A 107 21.42 -10.03 -13.73
C PHE A 107 21.25 -9.34 -12.35
N PRO A 108 22.36 -9.10 -11.63
CA PRO A 108 22.31 -8.55 -10.29
C PRO A 108 21.60 -7.20 -10.26
N GLY A 109 20.74 -7.00 -9.25
CA GLY A 109 19.99 -5.75 -9.07
C GLY A 109 18.75 -5.61 -9.96
N SER A 110 18.42 -6.61 -10.77
CA SER A 110 17.28 -6.54 -11.71
C SER A 110 16.32 -7.72 -11.56
N VAL A 111 15.06 -7.47 -11.90
CA VAL A 111 13.97 -8.45 -11.92
C VAL A 111 13.13 -8.26 -13.18
N TYR A 112 13.09 -9.28 -14.02
CA TYR A 112 12.31 -9.32 -15.25
C TYR A 112 11.11 -10.27 -15.14
N ALA A 113 9.99 -9.91 -15.75
CA ALA A 113 8.79 -10.76 -15.88
C ALA A 113 8.60 -11.35 -17.28
N ASN A 114 9.60 -11.23 -18.15
CA ASN A 114 9.61 -11.87 -19.47
C ASN A 114 11.04 -12.23 -19.90
N PRO A 115 11.22 -13.25 -20.77
CA PRO A 115 12.55 -13.68 -21.20
C PRO A 115 13.27 -12.64 -22.07
N GLY A 116 12.50 -11.77 -22.74
CA GLY A 116 13.04 -10.68 -23.53
C GLY A 116 13.68 -9.57 -22.69
N ARG A 117 13.50 -9.59 -21.36
CA ARG A 117 14.04 -8.62 -20.39
C ARG A 117 13.82 -7.17 -20.80
N GLN A 118 12.66 -6.91 -21.41
CA GLN A 118 12.33 -5.60 -21.98
C GLN A 118 12.24 -4.51 -20.90
N MET A 119 11.98 -4.91 -19.66
CA MET A 119 11.72 -4.00 -18.56
C MET A 119 12.15 -4.60 -17.24
N ASP A 120 13.08 -3.90 -16.57
CA ASP A 120 13.43 -4.19 -15.18
C ASP A 120 12.33 -3.67 -14.25
N LEU A 121 11.76 -4.57 -13.46
CA LEU A 121 10.72 -4.31 -12.47
C LEU A 121 11.28 -3.89 -11.10
N TYR A 122 12.56 -4.16 -10.84
CA TYR A 122 13.22 -3.75 -9.61
C TYR A 122 13.73 -2.31 -9.77
N GLY A 123 14.74 -2.08 -10.60
CA GLY A 123 15.23 -0.73 -10.94
C GLY A 123 15.50 0.19 -9.74
N ASP A 124 15.67 1.49 -10.00
CA ASP A 124 16.04 2.47 -8.97
C ASP A 124 14.85 3.08 -8.22
N ASN A 125 13.63 2.81 -8.67
CA ASN A 125 12.41 3.52 -8.25
C ASN A 125 11.44 2.64 -7.46
N ILE A 126 11.93 1.63 -6.73
CA ILE A 126 11.10 0.82 -5.84
C ILE A 126 11.33 1.17 -4.37
N GLU A 127 10.24 1.26 -3.63
CA GLU A 127 10.25 1.38 -2.18
C GLU A 127 9.68 0.08 -1.61
N VAL A 128 10.55 -0.73 -0.99
CA VAL A 128 10.14 -1.98 -0.33
C VAL A 128 10.03 -1.71 1.16
N ASP A 129 8.80 -1.75 1.67
CA ASP A 129 8.50 -1.42 3.06
C ASP A 129 8.83 -2.58 4.00
N TYR A 130 8.37 -3.79 3.68
CA TYR A 130 8.68 -4.99 4.47
C TYR A 130 9.55 -5.93 3.64
N ARG A 131 10.76 -6.22 4.15
CA ARG A 131 11.76 -7.02 3.44
C ARG A 131 12.04 -8.31 4.18
N GLY A 132 12.13 -9.42 3.44
CA GLY A 132 12.58 -10.69 3.98
C GLY A 132 11.78 -11.08 5.21
N TYR A 133 12.46 -11.33 6.33
CA TYR A 133 11.88 -11.75 7.60
C TYR A 133 10.83 -10.81 8.19
N GLU A 134 10.69 -9.57 7.71
CA GLU A 134 9.60 -8.67 8.13
C GLU A 134 8.26 -9.01 7.47
N VAL A 135 8.24 -9.81 6.40
CA VAL A 135 7.02 -10.28 5.74
C VAL A 135 6.47 -11.49 6.49
N THR A 136 5.68 -11.23 7.51
CA THR A 136 5.00 -12.23 8.35
C THR A 136 3.49 -12.01 8.35
N VAL A 137 2.74 -13.05 8.72
CA VAL A 137 1.27 -12.95 8.88
C VAL A 137 0.92 -11.88 9.91
N GLU A 138 1.66 -11.86 11.03
CA GLU A 138 1.47 -10.90 12.11
C GLU A 138 1.63 -9.44 11.64
N ASN A 139 2.70 -9.13 10.89
CA ASN A 139 2.94 -7.77 10.39
C ASN A 139 1.88 -7.35 9.37
N PHE A 140 1.44 -8.26 8.49
CA PHE A 140 0.37 -7.98 7.54
C PHE A 140 -0.96 -7.69 8.24
N ILE A 141 -1.37 -8.50 9.22
CA ILE A 141 -2.60 -8.27 9.99
C ILE A 141 -2.51 -6.98 10.82
N ARG A 142 -1.35 -6.68 11.42
CA ARG A 142 -1.14 -5.42 12.16
C ARG A 142 -1.22 -4.20 11.26
N LEU A 143 -0.65 -4.27 10.05
CA LEU A 143 -0.73 -3.22 9.04
C LEU A 143 -2.20 -2.94 8.70
N LEU A 144 -2.96 -3.97 8.31
CA LEU A 144 -4.37 -3.84 7.96
C LEU A 144 -5.19 -3.29 9.13
N THR A 145 -5.05 -3.86 10.33
CA THR A 145 -5.84 -3.47 11.51
C THR A 145 -5.36 -2.19 12.20
N GLY A 146 -4.20 -1.65 11.79
CA GLY A 146 -3.62 -0.41 12.32
C GLY A 146 -3.06 -0.56 13.72
N ARG A 147 -2.77 -1.80 14.13
CA ARG A 147 -2.20 -2.15 15.43
C ARG A 147 -0.68 -2.18 15.33
N VAL A 148 -0.10 -1.03 15.03
CA VAL A 148 1.35 -0.83 14.86
C VAL A 148 1.89 0.10 15.95
N GLU A 149 3.16 -0.07 16.29
CA GLU A 149 3.83 0.78 17.28
C GLU A 149 3.89 2.26 16.82
N PRO A 150 3.69 3.25 17.71
CA PRO A 150 3.80 4.66 17.39
C PRO A 150 5.19 5.10 16.90
N SER A 151 6.23 4.29 17.10
CA SER A 151 7.58 4.51 16.58
C SER A 151 7.80 3.99 15.15
N LEU A 152 6.89 3.16 14.63
CA LEU A 152 7.06 2.55 13.31
C LEU A 152 7.09 3.62 12.21
N PRO A 153 8.03 3.59 11.24
CA PRO A 153 8.09 4.60 10.18
C PRO A 153 6.78 4.75 9.40
N ARG A 154 6.51 5.93 8.85
CA ARG A 154 5.30 6.20 8.05
C ARG A 154 5.14 5.23 6.88
N SER A 155 6.23 4.88 6.21
CA SER A 155 6.23 3.96 5.06
C SER A 155 5.73 2.55 5.42
N LYS A 156 5.78 2.18 6.70
CA LYS A 156 5.25 0.90 7.22
C LYS A 156 3.85 1.04 7.83
N ARG A 157 3.07 2.04 7.41
CA ARG A 157 1.72 2.29 7.96
C ARG A 157 0.71 2.51 6.85
N LEU A 158 -0.41 1.79 6.95
CA LEU A 158 -1.57 1.99 6.08
C LEU A 158 -2.42 3.14 6.64
N LEU A 159 -2.17 4.39 6.21
CA LEU A 159 -2.83 5.59 6.76
C LEU A 159 -4.15 5.91 6.03
N THR A 160 -5.03 4.92 5.96
CA THR A 160 -6.34 5.00 5.30
C THR A 160 -7.47 5.44 6.25
N ASP A 161 -8.53 5.98 5.66
CA ASP A 161 -9.76 6.46 6.31
C ASP A 161 -11.02 5.97 5.56
N ASP A 162 -12.20 6.44 5.98
CA ASP A 162 -13.51 6.10 5.36
C ASP A 162 -13.72 6.66 3.95
N ARG A 163 -12.73 7.39 3.41
CA ARG A 163 -12.73 7.90 2.04
C ARG A 163 -11.59 7.31 1.20
N SER A 164 -10.89 6.30 1.71
CA SER A 164 -9.75 5.68 1.06
C SER A 164 -10.17 4.39 0.34
N ASN A 165 -9.93 4.30 -0.96
CA ASN A 165 -10.05 3.04 -1.69
C ASN A 165 -8.73 2.27 -1.60
N ILE A 166 -8.79 0.95 -1.38
CA ILE A 166 -7.58 0.13 -1.14
C ILE A 166 -7.54 -1.02 -2.12
N PHE A 167 -6.47 -1.10 -2.90
CA PHE A 167 -6.12 -2.28 -3.69
C PHE A 167 -5.21 -3.19 -2.87
N VAL A 168 -5.66 -4.40 -2.55
CA VAL A 168 -4.85 -5.43 -1.88
C VAL A 168 -4.53 -6.52 -2.89
N TYR A 169 -3.25 -6.69 -3.21
CA TYR A 169 -2.77 -7.76 -4.07
C TYR A 169 -1.87 -8.71 -3.30
N MET A 170 -2.14 -10.01 -3.39
CA MET A 170 -1.33 -11.04 -2.76
C MET A 170 -0.94 -12.11 -3.77
N THR A 171 0.29 -12.60 -3.70
CA THR A 171 0.76 -13.69 -4.55
C THR A 171 1.71 -14.61 -3.80
N GLY A 172 1.57 -15.91 -4.07
CA GLY A 172 2.40 -16.94 -3.46
C GLY A 172 1.81 -18.33 -3.63
N HIS A 173 2.25 -19.25 -2.78
CA HIS A 173 1.68 -20.60 -2.70
C HIS A 173 0.57 -20.65 -1.68
N GLY A 174 -0.49 -21.40 -1.97
CA GLY A 174 -1.66 -21.52 -1.11
C GLY A 174 -2.50 -22.73 -1.48
N GLY A 175 -3.71 -22.76 -0.95
CA GLY A 175 -4.66 -23.82 -1.18
C GLY A 175 -6.03 -23.44 -0.65
N ASN A 176 -6.84 -24.44 -0.31
CA ASN A 176 -8.20 -24.22 0.16
C ASN A 176 -8.21 -23.37 1.44
N GLU A 177 -8.61 -22.10 1.30
CA GLU A 177 -8.76 -21.11 2.36
C GLU A 177 -7.46 -20.70 3.08
N PHE A 178 -6.28 -20.90 2.46
CA PHE A 178 -5.01 -20.41 3.01
C PHE A 178 -3.99 -19.94 1.96
N LEU A 179 -3.09 -19.05 2.38
CA LEU A 179 -1.88 -18.64 1.65
C LEU A 179 -0.65 -18.78 2.57
N LYS A 180 0.44 -19.37 2.06
CA LYS A 180 1.69 -19.52 2.80
C LYS A 180 2.50 -18.22 2.81
N PHE A 181 3.03 -17.89 3.98
CA PHE A 181 4.02 -16.84 4.21
C PHE A 181 5.36 -17.48 4.53
N GLN A 182 6.41 -17.03 3.83
CA GLN A 182 7.81 -17.42 4.10
C GLN A 182 8.07 -18.94 4.05
N ASP A 183 7.18 -19.71 3.40
CA ASP A 183 7.21 -21.18 3.39
C ASP A 183 7.18 -21.83 4.80
N ASN A 184 6.65 -21.11 5.82
CA ASN A 184 6.66 -21.58 7.21
C ASN A 184 5.36 -21.27 7.97
N GLU A 185 4.67 -20.19 7.62
CA GLU A 185 3.40 -19.78 8.23
C GLU A 185 2.29 -19.78 7.18
N GLU A 186 1.04 -19.78 7.62
CA GLU A 186 -0.14 -19.70 6.76
C GLU A 186 -1.07 -18.60 7.29
N ILE A 187 -1.59 -17.78 6.37
CA ILE A 187 -2.73 -16.90 6.65
C ILE A 187 -3.98 -17.55 6.06
N SER A 188 -5.06 -17.60 6.83
CA SER A 188 -6.33 -18.16 6.39
C SER A 188 -7.25 -17.09 5.78
N ALA A 189 -8.25 -17.53 5.02
CA ALA A 189 -9.34 -16.69 4.54
C ALA A 189 -10.09 -15.99 5.70
N PHE A 190 -10.16 -16.64 6.87
CA PHE A 190 -10.78 -16.09 8.08
C PHE A 190 -9.98 -14.94 8.66
N ASP A 191 -8.65 -15.05 8.71
CA ASP A 191 -7.79 -13.99 9.25
C ASP A 191 -7.93 -12.68 8.46
N ILE A 192 -8.00 -12.79 7.13
CA ILE A 192 -8.20 -11.63 6.25
C ILE A 192 -9.62 -11.07 6.40
N ALA A 193 -10.64 -11.93 6.48
CA ALA A 193 -12.02 -11.51 6.70
C ALA A 193 -12.16 -10.69 8.00
N ASP A 194 -11.60 -11.17 9.11
CA ASP A 194 -11.64 -10.51 10.40
C ASP A 194 -10.78 -9.24 10.45
N ALA A 195 -9.69 -9.18 9.68
CA ALA A 195 -8.91 -7.96 9.51
C ALA A 195 -9.70 -6.89 8.76
N PHE A 196 -10.37 -7.24 7.66
CA PHE A 196 -11.23 -6.33 6.90
C PHE A 196 -12.43 -5.86 7.72
N GLU A 197 -13.03 -6.73 8.53
CA GLU A 197 -14.09 -6.32 9.47
C GLU A 197 -13.59 -5.29 10.47
N GLN A 198 -12.42 -5.50 11.06
CA GLN A 198 -11.84 -4.52 11.96
C GLN A 198 -11.52 -3.20 11.25
N MET A 199 -11.11 -3.23 9.99
CA MET A 199 -10.91 -2.00 9.21
C MET A 199 -12.24 -1.28 8.98
N TRP A 200 -13.31 -2.01 8.69
CA TRP A 200 -14.64 -1.46 8.47
C TRP A 200 -15.19 -0.79 9.73
N GLN A 201 -15.17 -1.49 10.86
CA GLN A 201 -15.63 -0.96 12.16
C GLN A 201 -14.85 0.28 12.58
N LYS A 202 -13.56 0.36 12.20
CA LYS A 202 -12.69 1.50 12.48
C LYS A 202 -12.74 2.59 11.42
N LYS A 203 -13.60 2.49 10.40
CA LYS A 203 -13.73 3.47 9.32
C LYS A 203 -12.39 3.70 8.59
N ARG A 204 -11.72 2.62 8.19
CA ARG A 204 -10.39 2.67 7.56
C ARG A 204 -10.38 2.30 6.08
N TYR A 205 -11.54 2.20 5.45
CA TYR A 205 -11.67 2.15 4.01
C TYR A 205 -13.05 2.64 3.57
N ASN A 206 -13.12 3.14 2.34
CA ASN A 206 -14.35 3.35 1.58
C ASN A 206 -14.72 2.06 0.82
N GLU A 207 -13.82 1.59 -0.05
CA GLU A 207 -13.94 0.33 -0.80
C GLU A 207 -12.60 -0.43 -0.80
N ILE A 208 -12.66 -1.77 -0.78
CA ILE A 208 -11.49 -2.65 -0.97
C ILE A 208 -11.66 -3.42 -2.27
N PHE A 209 -10.60 -3.45 -3.08
CA PHE A 209 -10.43 -4.43 -4.15
C PHE A 209 -9.34 -5.43 -3.76
N PHE A 210 -9.75 -6.68 -3.50
CA PHE A 210 -8.86 -7.77 -3.12
C PHE A 210 -8.58 -8.67 -4.34
N MET A 211 -7.31 -8.80 -4.73
CA MET A 211 -6.87 -9.64 -5.83
C MET A 211 -5.80 -10.62 -5.32
N ILE A 212 -5.91 -11.89 -5.67
CA ILE A 212 -4.96 -12.90 -5.19
C ILE A 212 -4.58 -13.92 -6.28
N ASP A 213 -3.27 -14.18 -6.43
CA ASP A 213 -2.71 -15.17 -7.36
C ASP A 213 -2.03 -16.31 -6.59
N THR A 214 -2.75 -17.44 -6.50
CA THR A 214 -2.34 -18.66 -5.79
C THR A 214 -3.20 -19.84 -6.22
N CYS A 215 -2.78 -21.08 -5.96
CA CYS A 215 -3.65 -22.24 -6.07
C CYS A 215 -4.88 -22.07 -5.17
N GLN A 216 -6.06 -22.44 -5.70
CA GLN A 216 -7.36 -22.30 -5.05
C GLN A 216 -7.68 -20.89 -4.54
N ALA A 217 -7.13 -19.86 -5.20
CA ALA A 217 -7.30 -18.44 -4.88
C ALA A 217 -8.74 -18.02 -4.56
N ASN A 218 -9.74 -18.55 -5.27
CA ASN A 218 -11.13 -18.14 -5.10
C ASN A 218 -11.70 -18.46 -3.69
N THR A 219 -11.05 -19.38 -2.97
CA THR A 219 -11.43 -19.75 -1.60
C THR A 219 -11.01 -18.69 -0.58
N MET A 220 -10.02 -17.85 -0.90
CA MET A 220 -9.44 -16.86 0.03
C MET A 220 -10.37 -15.71 0.38
N TYR A 221 -11.38 -15.43 -0.44
CA TYR A 221 -12.40 -14.42 -0.18
C TYR A 221 -13.78 -15.03 0.16
N SER A 222 -13.87 -16.35 0.35
CA SER A 222 -15.13 -17.04 0.64
C SER A 222 -15.72 -16.66 2.00
N LYS A 223 -14.85 -16.26 2.95
CA LYS A 223 -15.24 -15.88 4.32
C LYS A 223 -15.45 -14.39 4.50
N PHE A 224 -15.25 -13.55 3.48
CA PHE A 224 -15.48 -12.11 3.62
C PHE A 224 -16.97 -11.85 3.91
N TYR A 225 -17.23 -10.94 4.86
CA TYR A 225 -18.57 -10.57 5.29
C TYR A 225 -18.77 -9.06 5.48
N SER A 226 -17.69 -8.27 5.49
CA SER A 226 -17.77 -6.81 5.60
C SER A 226 -18.16 -6.17 4.26
N PRO A 227 -18.89 -5.04 4.27
CA PRO A 227 -19.38 -4.42 3.05
C PRO A 227 -18.27 -3.68 2.28
N ASN A 228 -18.59 -3.28 1.05
CA ASN A 228 -17.76 -2.54 0.10
C ASN A 228 -16.48 -3.27 -0.32
N ILE A 229 -16.55 -4.60 -0.49
CA ILE A 229 -15.41 -5.42 -0.91
C ILE A 229 -15.72 -6.07 -2.25
N LEU A 230 -14.87 -5.80 -3.24
CA LEU A 230 -14.79 -6.52 -4.50
C LEU A 230 -13.59 -7.47 -4.44
N ALA A 231 -13.77 -8.73 -4.83
CA ALA A 231 -12.69 -9.70 -4.79
C ALA A 231 -12.55 -10.50 -6.08
N THR A 232 -11.31 -10.88 -6.42
CA THR A 232 -10.99 -11.77 -7.53
C THR A 232 -9.79 -12.65 -7.23
N GLY A 233 -9.75 -13.84 -7.82
CA GLY A 233 -8.71 -14.83 -7.62
C GLY A 233 -8.34 -15.55 -8.92
N SER A 234 -7.14 -16.13 -8.96
CA SER A 234 -6.58 -16.79 -10.14
C SER A 234 -7.18 -18.17 -10.49
N SER A 235 -7.78 -18.88 -9.54
CA SER A 235 -8.15 -20.30 -9.71
C SER A 235 -9.24 -20.77 -8.74
N GLU A 236 -10.07 -21.70 -9.19
CA GLU A 236 -11.19 -22.27 -8.42
C GLU A 236 -10.77 -23.28 -7.34
N LEU A 237 -11.73 -23.66 -6.48
CA LEU A 237 -11.55 -24.74 -5.51
C LEU A 237 -11.18 -26.04 -6.24
N GLY A 238 -10.12 -26.71 -5.80
CA GLY A 238 -9.59 -27.92 -6.44
C GLY A 238 -8.70 -27.66 -7.67
N GLU A 239 -8.43 -26.41 -8.03
CA GLU A 239 -7.60 -26.03 -9.16
C GLU A 239 -6.26 -25.40 -8.71
N ASN A 240 -5.21 -25.65 -9.49
CA ASN A 240 -3.91 -24.97 -9.32
C ASN A 240 -3.89 -23.63 -10.06
N SER A 241 -3.04 -22.70 -9.59
CA SER A 241 -2.56 -21.61 -10.44
C SER A 241 -1.28 -22.04 -11.16
N TYR A 242 -0.98 -21.40 -12.30
CA TYR A 242 0.10 -21.83 -13.18
C TYR A 242 1.11 -20.71 -13.41
N SER A 243 2.39 -21.08 -13.42
CA SER A 243 3.46 -20.21 -13.86
C SER A 243 3.44 -19.98 -15.38
N HIS A 244 4.03 -18.89 -15.83
CA HIS A 244 4.13 -18.49 -17.23
C HIS A 244 5.54 -17.95 -17.55
N GLU A 245 5.97 -18.09 -18.80
CA GLU A 245 7.31 -17.74 -19.31
C GLU A 245 8.49 -18.32 -18.51
N ASN A 246 9.20 -19.30 -19.08
CA ASN A 246 10.48 -19.76 -18.52
C ASN A 246 11.62 -18.96 -19.16
N ASP A 247 12.50 -18.39 -18.33
CA ASP A 247 13.72 -17.75 -18.80
C ASP A 247 14.92 -18.70 -18.58
N HIS A 248 15.65 -19.01 -19.65
CA HIS A 248 16.79 -19.94 -19.60
C HIS A 248 18.02 -19.36 -18.89
N ASP A 249 18.19 -18.04 -18.90
CA ASP A 249 19.28 -17.34 -18.21
C ASP A 249 19.03 -17.26 -16.70
N ILE A 250 17.77 -17.10 -16.28
CA ILE A 250 17.33 -17.08 -14.86
C ILE A 250 17.11 -18.52 -14.34
N GLY A 251 16.73 -19.44 -15.22
CA GLY A 251 16.59 -20.87 -14.94
C GLY A 251 15.28 -21.28 -14.25
N VAL A 252 14.30 -20.38 -14.17
CA VAL A 252 12.98 -20.60 -13.55
C VAL A 252 11.90 -19.85 -14.33
N ALA A 253 10.62 -20.11 -14.02
CA ALA A 253 9.52 -19.30 -14.51
C ALA A 253 9.56 -17.90 -13.89
N VAL A 254 9.29 -16.87 -14.69
CA VAL A 254 9.51 -15.47 -14.30
C VAL A 254 8.25 -14.70 -13.95
N ILE A 255 7.07 -15.23 -14.23
CA ILE A 255 5.77 -14.62 -13.88
C ILE A 255 4.71 -15.72 -13.71
N ASP A 256 3.59 -15.45 -13.05
CA ASP A 256 2.42 -16.34 -13.07
C ASP A 256 1.45 -15.97 -14.20
N SER A 257 0.74 -16.98 -14.72
CA SER A 257 -0.12 -16.88 -15.90
C SER A 257 -1.27 -15.90 -15.69
N TYR A 258 -1.97 -16.00 -14.56
CA TYR A 258 -3.04 -15.07 -14.21
C TYR A 258 -2.52 -13.63 -14.16
N THR A 259 -1.48 -13.39 -13.39
CA THR A 259 -0.87 -12.06 -13.25
C THR A 259 -0.33 -11.52 -14.58
N HIS A 260 0.25 -12.37 -15.44
CA HIS A 260 0.72 -11.97 -16.77
C HIS A 260 -0.41 -11.36 -17.61
N TYR A 261 -1.55 -12.04 -17.73
CA TYR A 261 -2.65 -11.53 -18.55
C TYR A 261 -3.38 -10.34 -17.91
N VAL A 262 -3.43 -10.27 -16.57
CA VAL A 262 -3.92 -9.08 -15.87
C VAL A 262 -3.03 -7.87 -16.17
N LEU A 263 -1.70 -8.02 -16.04
CA LEU A 263 -0.75 -6.95 -16.33
C LEU A 263 -0.79 -6.55 -17.81
N GLN A 264 -0.93 -7.51 -18.73
CA GLN A 264 -1.08 -7.23 -20.16
C GLN A 264 -2.30 -6.36 -20.47
N TYR A 265 -3.42 -6.60 -19.78
CA TYR A 265 -4.60 -5.73 -19.89
C TYR A 265 -4.33 -4.35 -19.28
N LEU A 266 -3.77 -4.32 -18.07
CA LEU A 266 -3.50 -3.08 -17.35
C LEU A 266 -2.49 -2.19 -18.08
N GLU A 267 -1.55 -2.74 -18.86
CA GLU A 267 -0.64 -1.95 -19.72
C GLU A 267 -1.38 -1.03 -20.69
N GLN A 268 -2.58 -1.40 -21.14
CA GLN A 268 -3.41 -0.62 -22.05
C GLN A 268 -4.20 0.50 -21.33
N ILE A 269 -4.24 0.45 -19.99
CA ILE A 269 -4.94 1.42 -19.15
C ILE A 269 -4.02 2.61 -18.86
N ASN A 270 -4.58 3.81 -18.98
CA ASN A 270 -3.94 5.06 -18.59
C ASN A 270 -4.78 5.80 -17.53
N LYS A 271 -4.24 6.88 -16.95
CA LYS A 271 -4.85 7.65 -15.86
C LYS A 271 -6.24 8.21 -16.16
N THR A 272 -6.56 8.44 -17.44
CA THR A 272 -7.85 9.00 -17.89
C THR A 272 -8.84 7.95 -18.37
N SER A 273 -8.45 6.67 -18.33
CA SER A 273 -9.24 5.55 -18.84
C SER A 273 -10.62 5.49 -18.18
N LYS A 274 -11.61 5.09 -18.99
CA LYS A 274 -12.99 4.83 -18.55
C LYS A 274 -13.28 3.32 -18.46
N ALA A 275 -12.28 2.48 -18.66
CA ALA A 275 -12.40 1.04 -18.51
C ALA A 275 -12.90 0.68 -17.11
N THR A 276 -13.83 -0.27 -17.08
CA THR A 276 -14.57 -0.66 -15.90
C THR A 276 -14.04 -1.95 -15.30
N MET A 277 -14.43 -2.25 -14.06
CA MET A 277 -14.12 -3.55 -13.45
C MET A 277 -14.77 -4.68 -14.23
N ALA A 278 -15.94 -4.46 -14.83
CA ALA A 278 -16.55 -5.42 -15.76
C ALA A 278 -15.64 -5.69 -16.99
N ASP A 279 -15.01 -4.65 -17.56
CA ASP A 279 -14.09 -4.81 -18.69
C ASP A 279 -12.82 -5.58 -18.29
N LEU A 280 -12.29 -5.33 -17.08
CA LEU A 280 -11.15 -6.08 -16.55
C LEU A 280 -11.49 -7.57 -16.42
N PHE A 281 -12.64 -7.90 -15.83
CA PHE A 281 -13.03 -9.29 -15.60
C PHE A 281 -13.46 -10.00 -16.89
N ALA A 282 -14.01 -9.27 -17.87
CA ALA A 282 -14.31 -9.82 -19.19
C ALA A 282 -13.03 -10.21 -19.97
N ASN A 283 -11.86 -9.70 -19.58
CA ASN A 283 -10.58 -10.09 -20.16
C ASN A 283 -10.05 -11.43 -19.59
N TYR A 284 -10.68 -12.01 -18.57
CA TYR A 284 -10.26 -13.31 -18.04
C TYR A 284 -10.60 -14.43 -19.01
N ASP A 285 -9.55 -15.05 -19.56
CA ASP A 285 -9.65 -16.16 -20.51
C ASP A 285 -9.05 -17.42 -19.86
N PRO A 286 -9.87 -18.42 -19.48
CA PRO A 286 -9.39 -19.62 -18.80
C PRO A 286 -8.46 -20.47 -19.65
N ILE A 287 -8.51 -20.36 -20.99
CA ILE A 287 -7.58 -21.07 -21.88
C ILE A 287 -6.19 -20.46 -21.78
N ARG A 288 -6.11 -19.12 -21.80
CA ARG A 288 -4.84 -18.38 -21.67
C ARG A 288 -4.27 -18.49 -20.28
N ILE A 289 -5.09 -18.23 -19.27
CA ILE A 289 -4.72 -18.24 -17.85
C ILE A 289 -4.35 -19.66 -17.41
N LYS A 290 -4.97 -20.70 -18.00
CA LYS A 290 -4.87 -22.11 -17.63
C LYS A 290 -5.55 -22.47 -16.31
N SER A 291 -6.31 -21.54 -15.76
CA SER A 291 -7.17 -21.73 -14.60
C SER A 291 -8.40 -20.82 -14.67
N HIS A 292 -9.39 -21.09 -13.83
CA HIS A 292 -10.65 -20.37 -13.78
C HIS A 292 -10.58 -19.23 -12.75
N ALA A 293 -10.30 -18.02 -13.25
CA ALA A 293 -10.31 -16.83 -12.42
C ALA A 293 -11.73 -16.52 -11.92
N GLY A 294 -11.87 -16.32 -10.61
CA GLY A 294 -13.16 -16.02 -9.97
C GLY A 294 -13.34 -14.53 -9.68
N VAL A 295 -14.59 -14.10 -9.57
CA VAL A 295 -14.98 -12.75 -9.12
C VAL A 295 -16.11 -12.88 -8.11
N ARG A 296 -15.98 -12.16 -6.99
CA ARG A 296 -17.03 -12.04 -5.96
C ARG A 296 -17.37 -10.56 -5.77
N SER A 297 -18.63 -10.20 -5.98
CA SER A 297 -19.11 -8.81 -5.95
C SER A 297 -20.39 -8.59 -5.12
N ASP A 298 -20.90 -9.61 -4.42
CA ASP A 298 -22.10 -9.51 -3.57
C ASP A 298 -21.94 -8.53 -2.40
N LEU A 299 -20.70 -8.30 -1.94
CA LEU A 299 -20.37 -7.32 -0.91
C LEU A 299 -20.05 -5.92 -1.49
N PHE A 300 -20.05 -5.77 -2.82
CA PHE A 300 -19.67 -4.53 -3.48
C PHE A 300 -20.92 -3.78 -3.98
N ASN A 301 -21.13 -2.57 -3.46
CA ASN A 301 -22.40 -1.86 -3.62
C ASN A 301 -22.63 -1.20 -4.99
N ARG A 302 -21.60 -1.12 -5.83
CA ARG A 302 -21.69 -0.51 -7.17
C ARG A 302 -21.75 -1.57 -8.27
N PRO A 303 -22.51 -1.34 -9.35
CA PRO A 303 -22.41 -2.17 -10.55
C PRO A 303 -20.98 -2.17 -11.11
N LEU A 304 -20.49 -3.34 -11.51
CA LEU A 304 -19.13 -3.49 -12.06
C LEU A 304 -18.92 -2.70 -13.36
N SER A 305 -19.99 -2.42 -14.10
CA SER A 305 -19.99 -1.55 -15.30
C SER A 305 -19.90 -0.06 -14.99
N ALA A 306 -20.05 0.34 -13.72
CA ALA A 306 -19.91 1.72 -13.26
C ALA A 306 -18.66 1.93 -12.39
N ALA A 307 -18.07 0.85 -11.86
CA ALA A 307 -16.79 0.88 -11.16
C ALA A 307 -15.63 0.93 -12.15
N LYS A 308 -14.77 1.95 -12.09
CA LYS A 308 -13.63 2.06 -13.00
C LYS A 308 -12.44 1.29 -12.45
N VAL A 309 -11.60 0.78 -13.34
CA VAL A 309 -10.28 0.23 -12.96
C VAL A 309 -9.45 1.30 -12.23
N THR A 310 -9.53 2.54 -12.69
CA THR A 310 -8.82 3.67 -12.06
C THR A 310 -9.33 4.03 -10.67
N ASP A 311 -10.51 3.54 -10.25
CA ASP A 311 -11.01 3.75 -8.88
C ASP A 311 -10.17 2.99 -7.83
N PHE A 312 -9.40 1.97 -8.23
CA PHE A 312 -8.49 1.21 -7.35
C PHE A 312 -7.02 1.31 -7.76
N PHE A 313 -6.73 1.39 -9.05
CA PHE A 313 -5.34 1.41 -9.55
C PHE A 313 -4.80 2.81 -9.83
N GLY A 314 -5.68 3.82 -9.95
CA GLY A 314 -5.31 5.19 -10.35
C GLY A 314 -4.94 6.09 -9.18
N GLY A 315 -4.08 7.07 -9.39
CA GLY A 315 -3.91 8.18 -8.44
C GLY A 315 -5.12 9.11 -8.45
N VAL A 316 -5.56 9.56 -7.28
CA VAL A 316 -6.58 10.61 -7.15
C VAL A 316 -5.88 11.94 -6.99
N ALA A 317 -6.02 12.83 -7.97
CA ALA A 317 -5.61 14.23 -7.84
C ALA A 317 -6.87 15.08 -7.71
N GLN A 318 -7.11 15.61 -6.51
CA GLN A 318 -8.13 16.64 -6.31
C GLN A 318 -7.57 17.94 -6.89
N VAL A 319 -8.05 18.35 -8.07
CA VAL A 319 -7.75 19.66 -8.65
C VAL A 319 -8.92 20.55 -8.33
N GLU A 320 -8.75 21.38 -7.30
CA GLU A 320 -9.71 22.43 -6.98
C GLU A 320 -9.45 23.60 -7.95
N VAL A 321 -10.34 23.82 -8.92
CA VAL A 321 -10.28 24.98 -9.81
C VAL A 321 -10.86 26.15 -9.03
N LEU A 322 -10.00 27.02 -8.52
CA LEU A 322 -10.42 28.27 -7.89
C LEU A 322 -10.98 29.19 -8.99
N ASP A 323 -12.30 29.33 -9.04
CA ASP A 323 -13.02 30.14 -10.04
C ASP A 323 -13.10 31.64 -9.69
N GLU A 324 -12.24 32.13 -8.79
CA GLU A 324 -12.22 33.54 -8.40
C GLU A 324 -10.85 34.18 -8.61
N SER A 325 -10.85 35.32 -9.31
CA SER A 325 -9.72 36.24 -9.35
C SER A 325 -9.41 36.68 -7.93
N MET A 326 -8.29 36.20 -7.38
CA MET A 326 -7.75 36.63 -6.10
C MET A 326 -7.83 38.17 -6.00
N PRO A 327 -8.53 38.75 -5.00
CA PRO A 327 -8.54 40.20 -4.83
C PRO A 327 -7.10 40.68 -4.62
N SER A 328 -6.67 41.62 -5.45
CA SER A 328 -5.33 42.20 -5.39
C SER A 328 -5.07 42.72 -3.98
N LEU A 329 -4.06 42.15 -3.30
CA LEU A 329 -3.60 42.63 -2.01
C LEU A 329 -3.28 44.14 -2.10
N PRO A 330 -3.67 44.95 -1.11
CA PRO A 330 -3.40 46.39 -1.13
C PRO A 330 -1.89 46.62 -1.17
N ARG A 331 -1.47 47.35 -2.21
CA ARG A 331 -0.09 47.78 -2.43
C ARG A 331 0.40 48.53 -1.19
N LYS A 332 1.30 47.91 -0.43
CA LYS A 332 1.99 48.56 0.69
C LYS A 332 2.78 49.74 0.10
N GLN A 333 2.45 50.96 0.50
CA GLN A 333 3.28 52.12 0.18
C GLN A 333 4.63 51.92 0.86
N GLU A 334 5.68 51.75 0.06
CA GLU A 334 7.05 51.74 0.56
C GLU A 334 7.40 53.15 1.02
N HIS A 335 7.67 53.31 2.31
CA HIS A 335 8.36 54.49 2.82
C HIS A 335 9.85 54.41 2.43
N PRO A 336 10.46 55.50 1.93
CA PRO A 336 11.86 55.46 1.50
C PRO A 336 12.79 55.18 2.68
N LEU A 337 13.63 54.16 2.55
CA LEU A 337 14.74 53.90 3.45
C LEU A 337 15.73 55.07 3.40
N SER A 338 16.05 55.64 4.56
CA SER A 338 17.06 56.70 4.69
C SER A 338 18.44 56.15 4.30
N VAL A 339 19.05 56.75 3.28
CA VAL A 339 20.41 56.47 2.80
C VAL A 339 21.41 56.97 3.84
N VAL A 340 22.22 56.04 4.39
CA VAL A 340 23.43 56.38 5.17
C VAL A 340 24.59 56.60 4.18
N PRO A 341 25.38 57.69 4.28
CA PRO A 341 26.48 57.94 3.35
C PRO A 341 27.69 57.03 3.63
N PRO A 342 28.51 56.70 2.63
CA PRO A 342 29.66 55.81 2.80
C PRO A 342 30.85 56.54 3.44
N GLN A 343 31.51 55.87 4.38
CA GLN A 343 32.81 56.28 4.89
C GLN A 343 33.92 55.86 3.92
N ASN A 344 34.75 56.84 3.54
CA ASN A 344 35.93 56.67 2.69
C ASN A 344 37.04 55.93 3.45
N HIS A 345 37.56 54.84 2.86
CA HIS A 345 38.92 54.36 3.12
C HIS A 345 39.68 54.21 1.79
N PRO A 346 40.98 54.55 1.74
CA PRO A 346 41.70 54.69 0.49
C PRO A 346 42.22 53.36 -0.06
N HIS A 347 42.26 53.34 -1.40
CA HIS A 347 42.88 52.42 -2.34
C HIS A 347 44.04 51.54 -1.85
N ASP A 348 43.97 50.26 -2.24
CA ASP A 348 45.06 49.62 -2.98
C ASP A 348 44.47 48.68 -4.03
N HIS A 349 44.91 48.88 -5.27
CA HIS A 349 44.63 48.05 -6.43
C HIS A 349 45.66 46.91 -6.46
N ASP A 350 45.21 45.66 -6.59
CA ASP A 350 45.74 44.84 -7.68
C ASP A 350 44.84 43.68 -8.10
N SER A 351 45.02 43.34 -9.36
CA SER A 351 44.12 42.69 -10.31
C SER A 351 43.87 41.18 -10.13
N LEU A 352 42.61 40.75 -10.32
CA LEU A 352 42.22 39.35 -10.55
C LEU A 352 41.82 39.16 -12.02
N SER A 353 42.61 38.36 -12.76
CA SER A 353 42.22 37.79 -14.05
C SER A 353 41.52 36.44 -13.87
N ARG A 354 40.51 36.23 -14.72
CA ARG A 354 39.66 35.04 -14.90
C ARG A 354 40.46 33.74 -15.02
N ASP A 355 40.02 32.70 -14.32
CA ASP A 355 39.53 31.43 -14.90
C ASP A 355 39.37 30.37 -13.79
N SER A 356 38.12 29.99 -13.50
CA SER A 356 37.78 28.91 -12.56
C SER A 356 36.96 27.85 -13.29
N LEU A 357 37.62 26.82 -13.79
CA LEU A 357 37.01 25.54 -14.17
C LEU A 357 37.76 24.39 -13.50
N SER A 358 36.95 23.48 -12.94
CA SER A 358 37.22 22.10 -12.52
C SER A 358 38.31 21.83 -11.47
N GLN A 359 37.87 21.63 -10.22
CA GLN A 359 38.31 20.51 -9.39
C GLN A 359 37.36 20.30 -8.20
N ALA A 360 36.39 19.38 -8.35
CA ALA A 360 35.67 18.80 -7.22
C ALA A 360 36.42 17.55 -6.75
N ARG A 361 36.77 17.55 -5.45
CA ARG A 361 37.53 16.51 -4.75
C ARG A 361 36.73 15.21 -4.62
N SER A 362 37.40 14.11 -4.90
CA SER A 362 37.05 12.73 -4.53
C SER A 362 37.17 12.50 -3.02
N ILE A 363 36.14 11.94 -2.39
CA ILE A 363 36.15 11.45 -1.00
C ILE A 363 36.39 9.93 -1.03
N PRO A 364 37.34 9.37 -0.27
CA PRO A 364 37.61 7.93 -0.27
C PRO A 364 36.66 7.15 0.65
N ALA A 365 36.17 6.02 0.16
CA ALA A 365 35.36 5.06 0.90
C ALA A 365 36.24 4.18 1.80
N SER A 366 35.87 4.05 3.07
CA SER A 366 36.46 3.13 4.05
C SER A 366 35.84 1.73 3.95
N HIS A 367 36.65 0.72 3.66
CA HIS A 367 36.30 -0.70 3.74
C HIS A 367 36.31 -1.21 5.19
N PRO A 368 35.34 -2.06 5.59
CA PRO A 368 35.51 -2.97 6.71
C PRO A 368 36.06 -4.33 6.27
N SER A 369 36.91 -4.85 7.14
CA SER A 369 37.71 -6.07 7.09
C SER A 369 36.95 -7.40 6.97
N SER A 370 37.60 -8.38 6.35
CA SER A 370 37.21 -9.79 6.18
C SER A 370 36.87 -10.52 7.49
N PRO A 371 35.92 -11.49 7.49
CA PRO A 371 35.78 -12.45 8.57
C PRO A 371 36.69 -13.67 8.40
N SER A 372 37.18 -14.13 9.55
CA SER A 372 38.02 -15.29 9.82
C SER A 372 37.47 -16.62 9.30
N GLN A 373 38.38 -17.47 8.82
CA GLN A 373 38.10 -18.86 8.44
C GLN A 373 37.71 -19.73 9.63
N ILE A 374 36.56 -20.40 9.53
CA ILE A 374 36.18 -21.53 10.37
C ILE A 374 36.39 -22.82 9.57
N LYS A 375 37.27 -23.68 10.07
CA LYS A 375 37.56 -25.02 9.54
C LYS A 375 36.35 -25.93 9.75
N TRP A 376 35.83 -26.50 8.67
CA TRP A 376 34.90 -27.63 8.72
C TRP A 376 35.69 -28.94 8.68
N HIS A 377 35.50 -29.77 9.71
CA HIS A 377 35.98 -31.16 9.72
C HIS A 377 35.05 -32.03 8.87
N SER A 378 35.59 -32.62 7.81
CA SER A 378 34.94 -33.63 6.98
C SER A 378 35.02 -35.00 7.65
N GLY A 379 33.90 -35.51 8.15
CA GLY A 379 33.72 -36.91 8.54
C GLY A 379 32.88 -37.64 7.49
N ASN A 380 33.55 -38.35 6.58
CA ASN A 380 32.96 -39.30 5.65
C ASN A 380 32.83 -40.67 6.33
N THR A 381 31.63 -41.24 6.38
CA THR A 381 31.40 -42.71 6.34
C THR A 381 29.94 -43.00 6.01
N PRO A 382 29.65 -43.79 4.96
CA PRO A 382 28.28 -44.25 4.64
C PRO A 382 28.02 -45.65 5.22
N PRO A 383 26.76 -46.02 5.51
CA PRO A 383 26.39 -47.43 5.57
C PRO A 383 25.66 -47.88 4.30
N SER A 384 25.95 -49.14 4.01
CA SER A 384 25.64 -49.96 2.85
C SER A 384 24.16 -50.25 2.63
N LYS A 385 23.84 -50.51 1.35
CA LYS A 385 22.68 -51.29 0.92
C LYS A 385 22.83 -52.72 1.42
N ASP A 386 21.74 -53.28 1.94
CA ASP A 386 21.37 -54.67 1.68
C ASP A 386 19.84 -54.80 1.71
N SER A 387 19.35 -55.46 0.66
CA SER A 387 17.99 -55.86 0.37
C SER A 387 17.60 -57.15 1.11
N ILE A 388 16.30 -57.36 1.40
CA ILE A 388 15.48 -58.51 0.96
C ILE A 388 14.18 -58.63 1.79
N GLY A 389 13.05 -58.80 1.08
CA GLY A 389 11.82 -59.49 1.51
C GLY A 389 10.84 -58.65 2.34
N GLY A 390 9.54 -58.59 2.09
CA GLY A 390 8.65 -59.40 1.27
C GLY A 390 7.32 -59.58 2.04
N ALA A 391 6.20 -59.28 1.37
CA ALA A 391 4.81 -59.64 1.70
C ALA A 391 4.15 -59.02 2.95
N GLY A 392 2.88 -58.59 2.79
CA GLY A 392 1.97 -58.40 3.93
C GLY A 392 0.85 -57.40 3.71
N HIS A 393 -0.34 -57.92 3.44
CA HIS A 393 -1.64 -57.25 3.39
C HIS A 393 -2.06 -56.54 4.69
N ASP A 394 -2.97 -55.56 4.51
CA ASP A 394 -4.05 -55.10 5.40
C ASP A 394 -3.75 -54.67 6.85
N GLY A 395 -4.17 -53.45 7.20
CA GLY A 395 -4.14 -53.01 8.59
C GLY A 395 -4.52 -51.55 8.82
N ILE A 396 -5.83 -51.29 8.81
CA ILE A 396 -6.46 -50.12 9.41
C ILE A 396 -6.02 -50.00 10.88
N TRP A 397 -5.49 -48.85 11.29
CA TRP A 397 -5.30 -48.51 12.70
C TRP A 397 -6.20 -47.35 13.09
N ALA A 398 -7.15 -47.69 13.95
CA ALA A 398 -8.00 -46.77 14.69
C ALA A 398 -7.19 -46.03 15.76
N ALA A 399 -7.44 -44.72 15.88
CA ALA A 399 -6.97 -43.90 16.97
C ALA A 399 -7.75 -44.21 18.27
N THR A 400 -7.01 -44.36 19.35
CA THR A 400 -7.52 -44.45 20.73
C THR A 400 -7.80 -43.04 21.25
N ALA A 401 -9.02 -42.77 21.71
CA ALA A 401 -9.32 -41.60 22.55
C ALA A 401 -9.77 -42.08 23.93
N VAL A 402 -9.13 -41.52 24.94
CA VAL A 402 -9.18 -41.86 26.36
C VAL A 402 -9.89 -40.73 27.11
N VAL A 403 -10.78 -41.13 28.05
CA VAL A 403 -11.34 -40.36 29.19
C VAL A 403 -12.37 -39.27 28.83
N GLY A 404 -13.55 -39.15 29.44
CA GLY A 404 -14.10 -39.75 30.66
C GLY A 404 -14.69 -38.64 31.56
N ALA A 405 -15.95 -38.84 31.98
CA ALA A 405 -16.66 -38.19 33.10
C ALA A 405 -17.19 -36.74 32.90
N LEU A 406 -18.36 -36.31 33.40
CA LEU A 406 -19.46 -36.91 34.18
C LEU A 406 -20.60 -35.84 34.31
N VAL A 407 -21.79 -36.31 34.69
CA VAL A 407 -22.92 -35.61 35.37
C VAL A 407 -24.03 -34.96 34.52
N VAL A 408 -25.00 -35.82 34.17
CA VAL A 408 -26.45 -35.74 34.45
C VAL A 408 -26.95 -34.49 35.21
N TRP A 409 -27.82 -33.68 34.59
CA TRP A 409 -29.03 -33.22 35.28
C TRP A 409 -30.20 -33.00 34.33
N SER A 410 -31.38 -33.13 34.92
CA SER A 410 -32.63 -33.58 34.35
C SER A 410 -33.49 -32.49 33.70
N ARG A 411 -34.37 -32.96 32.79
CA ARG A 411 -35.79 -32.59 32.60
C ARG A 411 -36.25 -31.22 33.09
N LEU A 412 -36.87 -30.48 32.16
CA LEU A 412 -38.07 -29.63 32.23
C LEU A 412 -37.97 -28.74 30.98
N ARG A 413 -38.97 -28.44 30.15
CA ARG A 413 -40.40 -28.72 30.01
C ARG A 413 -40.75 -27.98 28.70
N THR A 414 -41.77 -28.46 27.97
CA THR A 414 -42.69 -27.67 27.11
C THR A 414 -42.15 -26.49 26.32
#